data_AF-A0A368G2A2-F1
#
_entry.id   AF-A0A368G2A2-F1
#
_cell.length_a   1.000
_cell.length_b   1.000
_cell.length_c   1.000
_cell.angle_alpha   90.00
_cell.angle_beta   90.00
_cell.angle_gamma   90.00
#
_symmetry.space_group_name_H-M   'P 1'
#
loop_
_entity.id
_entity.type
_entity.pdbx_description
1 polymer ?
#
loop_
_entity_poly.entity_id
_entity_poly.type
_entity_poly.pdbx_seq_one_letter_code
_entity_poly.pdbx_strand_id
1 'polypeptide(L)'
;MTCSWMMGVFVFALLLGQIRDIVSNANRTREEYRRKMDMALSECKRLGLPKELTNRVRDWFIYTWEQQKTLDEKKLIEKLPLKLQTDLALSVHYNTLSKVQLFQDCDRALLRDLVLKLRPVIFLPGDMICKKVS
;
A
#
# COMPACT_ATOMS: atom_id res chain seq x y z
N MET A 1 -9.66 53.14 -9.37
CA MET A 1 -10.28 52.05 -10.18
C MET A 1 -9.31 50.89 -10.43
N THR A 2 -8.04 51.15 -10.77
CA THR A 2 -7.04 50.10 -11.01
C THR A 2 -6.63 49.30 -9.76
N CYS A 3 -6.54 49.93 -8.57
CA CYS A 3 -6.17 49.22 -7.33
C CYS A 3 -7.19 48.15 -6.92
N SER A 4 -8.49 48.41 -7.07
CA SER A 4 -9.55 47.43 -6.77
C SER A 4 -9.47 46.22 -7.71
N TRP A 5 -9.11 46.44 -8.98
CA TRP A 5 -8.93 45.38 -9.96
C TRP A 5 -7.70 44.50 -9.64
N MET A 6 -6.56 45.12 -9.31
CA MET A 6 -5.36 44.40 -8.90
C MET A 6 -5.59 43.57 -7.63
N MET A 7 -6.32 44.12 -6.65
CA MET A 7 -6.68 43.40 -5.43
C MET A 7 -7.55 42.17 -5.73
N GLY A 8 -8.53 42.30 -6.64
CA GLY A 8 -9.36 41.17 -7.08
C GLY A 8 -8.55 40.06 -7.76
N VAL A 9 -7.62 40.42 -8.65
CA VAL A 9 -6.73 39.45 -9.31
C VAL A 9 -5.82 38.75 -8.29
N PHE A 10 -5.29 39.48 -7.31
CA PHE A 10 -4.45 38.91 -6.26
C PHE A 10 -5.20 37.89 -5.40
N VAL A 11 -6.42 38.23 -4.94
CA VAL A 11 -7.26 37.31 -4.17
C VAL A 11 -7.62 36.07 -4.98
N PHE A 12 -7.96 36.23 -6.27
CA PHE A 12 -8.27 35.10 -7.14
C PHE A 12 -7.06 34.17 -7.36
N ALA A 13 -5.86 34.73 -7.53
CA ALA A 13 -4.63 33.96 -7.66
C ALA A 13 -4.33 33.14 -6.38
N LEU A 14 -4.55 33.72 -5.20
CA LEU A 14 -4.40 33.00 -3.92
C LEU A 14 -5.41 31.84 -3.79
N LEU A 15 -6.68 32.07 -4.14
CA LEU A 15 -7.70 31.03 -4.10
C LEU A 15 -7.37 29.88 -5.05
N LEU A 16 -6.92 30.18 -6.28
CA LEU A 16 -6.47 29.15 -7.22
C LEU A 16 -5.28 28.34 -6.69
N GLY A 17 -4.32 29.00 -6.04
CA GLY A 17 -3.19 28.33 -5.38
C GLY A 17 -3.67 27.32 -4.34
N GLN A 18 -4.57 27.73 -3.46
CA GLN A 18 -5.11 26.86 -2.42
C GLN A 18 -5.92 25.68 -2.98
N ILE A 19 -6.73 25.90 -4.02
CA ILE A 19 -7.47 24.81 -4.67
C ILE A 19 -6.48 23.79 -5.27
N ARG A 20 -5.41 24.25 -5.92
CA ARG A 20 -4.36 23.38 -6.44
C ARG A 20 -3.72 22.56 -5.33
N ASP A 21 -3.39 23.19 -4.21
CA ASP A 21 -2.77 22.50 -3.08
C ASP A 21 -3.70 21.46 -2.47
N ILE A 22 -4.99 21.77 -2.32
CA ILE A 22 -6.00 20.82 -1.84
C ILE A 22 -6.10 19.61 -2.79
N VAL A 23 -6.20 19.86 -4.10
CA VAL A 23 -6.29 18.79 -5.11
C VAL A 23 -5.03 17.94 -5.14
N SER A 24 -3.84 18.57 -5.09
CA SER A 24 -2.56 17.86 -5.07
C SER A 24 -2.41 17.03 -3.81
N ASN A 25 -2.79 17.57 -2.64
CA ASN A 25 -2.75 16.85 -1.39
C ASN A 25 -3.74 15.67 -1.36
N ALA A 26 -4.96 15.87 -1.88
CA ALA A 26 -5.97 14.82 -1.96
C ALA A 26 -5.53 13.65 -2.86
N ASN A 27 -4.79 13.93 -3.94
CA ASN A 27 -4.30 12.90 -4.86
C ASN A 27 -2.88 12.41 -4.57
N ARG A 28 -2.20 12.94 -3.55
CA ARG A 28 -0.78 12.69 -3.28
C ARG A 28 -0.45 11.19 -3.19
N THR A 29 -1.20 10.44 -2.39
CA THR A 29 -0.98 8.99 -2.22
C THR A 29 -1.14 8.22 -3.53
N ARG A 30 -2.13 8.60 -4.35
CA ARG A 30 -2.39 7.99 -5.65
C ARG A 30 -1.29 8.33 -6.66
N GLU A 31 -0.83 9.58 -6.67
CA GLU A 31 0.27 10.01 -7.53
C GLU A 31 1.59 9.32 -7.15
N GLU A 32 1.89 9.22 -5.86
CA GLU A 32 3.08 8.52 -5.37
C GLU A 32 3.07 7.04 -5.77
N TYR A 33 1.92 6.37 -5.64
CA TYR A 33 1.78 4.98 -6.07
C TYR A 33 1.92 4.83 -7.58
N ARG A 34 1.28 5.71 -8.35
CA ARG A 34 1.39 5.73 -9.82
C ARG A 34 2.83 5.94 -10.28
N ARG A 35 3.56 6.86 -9.64
CA ARG A 35 5.00 7.08 -9.91
C ARG A 35 5.81 5.81 -9.65
N LYS A 36 5.54 5.07 -8.58
CA LYS A 36 6.22 3.79 -8.30
C LYS A 36 5.94 2.73 -9.36
N MET A 37 4.69 2.61 -9.78
CA MET A 37 4.30 1.72 -10.88
C MET A 37 5.01 2.10 -12.18
N ASP A 38 4.99 3.39 -12.55
CA ASP A 38 5.62 3.89 -13.77
C ASP A 38 7.15 3.65 -13.77
N MET A 39 7.82 3.85 -12.63
CA MET A 39 9.24 3.51 -12.46
C MET A 39 9.49 2.02 -12.67
N ALA A 40 8.68 1.14 -12.05
CA ALA A 40 8.83 -0.30 -12.22
C ALA A 40 8.62 -0.74 -13.68
N LEU A 41 7.63 -0.19 -14.37
CA LEU A 41 7.37 -0.47 -15.78
C LEU A 41 8.48 0.05 -16.70
N SER A 42 9.06 1.21 -16.39
CA SER A 42 10.22 1.76 -17.08
C SER A 42 11.44 0.84 -16.96
N GLU A 43 11.69 0.30 -15.75
CA GLU A 43 12.75 -0.67 -15.51
C GLU A 43 12.53 -1.98 -16.27
N CYS A 44 11.30 -2.51 -16.30
CA CYS A 44 10.96 -3.67 -17.12
C CYS A 44 11.26 -3.45 -18.61
N LYS A 45 10.96 -2.25 -19.11
CA LYS A 45 11.25 -1.87 -20.50
C LYS A 45 12.76 -1.74 -20.75
N ARG A 46 13.51 -1.16 -19.80
CA ARG A 46 14.98 -1.02 -19.87
C ARG A 46 15.68 -2.38 -19.89
N LEU A 47 15.17 -3.35 -19.13
CA LEU A 47 15.66 -4.73 -19.10
C LEU A 47 15.25 -5.57 -20.32
N GLY A 48 14.44 -5.02 -21.23
CA GLY A 48 13.99 -5.73 -22.44
C GLY A 48 13.01 -6.87 -22.15
N LEU A 49 12.25 -6.78 -21.05
CA LEU A 49 11.31 -7.85 -20.69
C LEU A 49 10.18 -7.99 -21.72
N PRO A 50 9.67 -9.21 -21.94
CA PRO A 50 8.50 -9.42 -22.80
C PRO A 50 7.31 -8.56 -22.37
N LYS A 51 6.49 -8.13 -23.34
CA LYS A 51 5.28 -7.34 -23.07
C LYS A 51 4.33 -8.04 -22.11
N GLU A 52 4.24 -9.36 -22.20
CA GLU A 52 3.41 -10.19 -21.32
C GLU A 52 3.83 -10.10 -19.85
N LEU A 53 5.13 -10.18 -19.56
CA LEU A 53 5.65 -10.02 -18.20
C LEU A 53 5.47 -8.59 -17.69
N THR A 54 5.68 -7.60 -18.55
CA THR A 54 5.46 -6.18 -18.21
C THR A 54 3.98 -5.91 -17.90
N ASN A 55 3.06 -6.54 -18.64
CA ASN A 55 1.63 -6.45 -18.37
C ASN A 55 1.27 -7.11 -17.04
N ARG A 56 1.82 -8.30 -16.73
CA ARG A 56 1.62 -8.93 -15.41
C ARG A 56 2.10 -8.06 -14.25
N VAL A 57 3.23 -7.38 -14.40
CA VAL A 57 3.71 -6.41 -13.40
C VAL A 57 2.70 -5.27 -13.23
N ARG A 58 2.19 -4.70 -14.33
CA ARG A 58 1.14 -3.67 -14.28
C ARG A 58 -0.11 -4.17 -13.56
N ASP A 59 -0.58 -5.35 -13.92
CA ASP A 59 -1.79 -5.95 -13.34
C ASP A 59 -1.60 -6.21 -11.84
N TRP A 60 -0.41 -6.63 -11.43
CA TRP A 60 -0.06 -6.75 -10.01
C TRP A 60 -0.18 -5.42 -9.27
N PHE A 61 0.34 -4.32 -9.83
CA PHE A 61 0.21 -2.99 -9.22
C PHE A 61 -1.25 -2.52 -9.18
N ILE A 62 -2.03 -2.72 -10.24
CA ILE A 62 -3.45 -2.34 -10.25
C ILE A 62 -4.23 -3.16 -9.21
N TYR A 63 -4.07 -4.48 -9.22
CA TYR A 63 -4.74 -5.38 -8.28
C TYR A 63 -4.34 -5.06 -6.83
N THR A 64 -3.06 -4.83 -6.60
CA THR A 64 -2.54 -4.44 -5.29
C THR A 64 -3.10 -3.10 -4.85
N TRP A 65 -3.23 -2.10 -5.72
CA TRP A 65 -3.84 -0.81 -5.38
C TRP A 65 -5.32 -0.93 -5.01
N GLU A 66 -6.08 -1.74 -5.75
CA GLU A 66 -7.51 -1.97 -5.47
C GLU A 66 -7.73 -2.72 -4.15
N GLN A 67 -6.88 -3.69 -3.84
CA GLN A 67 -6.92 -4.46 -2.60
C GLN A 67 -6.31 -3.71 -1.41
N GLN A 68 -5.26 -2.91 -1.64
CA GLN A 68 -4.52 -2.17 -0.60
C GLN A 68 -5.05 -0.75 -0.38
N LYS A 69 -6.34 -0.60 -0.06
CA LYS A 69 -6.82 0.61 0.66
C LYS A 69 -6.04 0.88 1.98
N THR A 70 -5.14 -0.01 2.38
CA THR A 70 -4.43 -0.11 3.66
C THR A 70 -2.90 -0.07 3.57
N LEU A 71 -2.30 0.47 2.48
CA LEU A 71 -0.84 0.68 2.40
C LEU A 71 -0.25 1.48 3.58
N ASP A 72 -1.07 2.25 4.28
CA ASP A 72 -0.68 2.95 5.49
C ASP A 72 -0.73 2.11 6.76
N GLU A 73 -1.39 0.95 6.80
CA GLU A 73 -1.48 0.13 8.02
C GLU A 73 -0.10 -0.35 8.44
N LYS A 74 0.71 -0.93 7.54
CA LYS A 74 2.07 -1.38 7.89
C LYS A 74 2.97 -0.24 8.31
N LYS A 75 2.91 0.90 7.60
CA LYS A 75 3.70 2.09 7.96
C LYS A 75 3.26 2.72 9.28
N LEU A 76 1.97 2.66 9.59
CA LEU A 76 1.41 3.13 10.86
C LEU A 76 1.83 2.19 12.01
N ILE A 77 1.78 0.89 11.76
CA ILE A 77 2.23 -0.14 12.71
C ILE A 77 3.73 0.02 13.00
N GLU A 78 4.57 0.24 11.98
CA GLU A 78 6.01 0.45 12.15
C GLU A 78 6.37 1.70 12.99
N LYS A 79 5.48 2.70 13.07
CA LYS A 79 5.67 3.89 13.91
C LYS A 79 5.33 3.65 15.39
N LEU A 80 4.67 2.56 15.73
CA LEU A 80 4.30 2.25 17.11
C LEU A 80 5.48 1.63 17.88
N PRO A 81 5.56 1.82 19.21
CA PRO A 81 6.46 1.05 20.06
C PRO A 81 6.21 -0.46 19.92
N LEU A 82 7.28 -1.27 20.04
CA LEU A 82 7.25 -2.72 19.83
C LEU A 82 6.11 -3.44 20.57
N LYS A 83 5.80 -3.04 21.81
CA LYS A 83 4.69 -3.64 22.58
C LYS A 83 3.33 -3.45 21.92
N LEU A 84 3.06 -2.25 21.41
CA LEU A 84 1.80 -1.93 20.74
C LEU A 84 1.71 -2.58 19.35
N GLN A 85 2.85 -2.75 18.66
CA GLN A 85 2.89 -3.53 17.42
C GLN A 85 2.45 -4.97 17.66
N THR A 86 2.98 -5.61 18.71
CA THR A 86 2.64 -6.99 19.06
C THR A 86 1.17 -7.13 19.43
N ASP A 87 0.63 -6.23 20.27
CA ASP A 87 -0.77 -6.29 20.70
C ASP A 87 -1.73 -6.05 19.52
N LEU A 88 -1.40 -5.12 18.63
CA LEU A 88 -2.21 -4.83 17.44
C LEU A 88 -2.14 -5.98 16.43
N ALA A 89 -0.95 -6.50 16.16
CA ALA A 89 -0.78 -7.64 15.26
C ALA A 89 -1.51 -8.87 15.79
N LEU A 90 -1.46 -9.13 17.12
CA LEU A 90 -2.29 -10.15 17.75
C LEU A 90 -3.76 -9.88 17.50
N SER A 91 -4.28 -8.69 17.78
CA SER A 91 -5.71 -8.40 17.59
C SER A 91 -6.17 -8.63 16.13
N VAL A 92 -5.37 -8.22 15.14
CA VAL A 92 -5.67 -8.37 13.71
C VAL A 92 -5.58 -9.83 13.26
N HIS A 93 -4.54 -10.55 13.69
CA HIS A 93 -4.26 -11.90 13.20
C HIS A 93 -4.90 -13.00 14.06
N TYR A 94 -5.33 -12.72 15.29
CA TYR A 94 -5.91 -13.70 16.22
C TYR A 94 -7.19 -14.33 15.66
N ASN A 95 -8.07 -13.54 15.02
CA ASN A 95 -9.27 -14.07 14.38
C ASN A 95 -8.96 -14.99 13.18
N THR A 96 -7.83 -14.79 12.51
CA THR A 96 -7.39 -15.65 11.41
C THR A 96 -6.69 -16.90 11.94
N LEU A 97 -5.86 -16.77 12.97
CA LEU A 97 -5.14 -17.87 13.60
C LEU A 97 -6.06 -18.80 14.38
N SER A 98 -7.07 -18.28 15.07
CA SER A 98 -8.06 -19.08 15.81
C SER A 98 -8.92 -19.96 14.89
N LYS A 99 -9.01 -19.64 13.60
CA LYS A 99 -9.69 -20.47 12.59
C LYS A 99 -8.85 -21.67 12.13
N VAL A 100 -7.54 -21.67 12.40
CA VAL A 100 -6.63 -22.75 12.04
C VAL A 100 -6.57 -23.74 13.20
N GLN A 101 -7.00 -24.98 12.97
CA GLN A 101 -7.05 -26.04 14.00
C GLN A 101 -5.70 -26.29 14.68
N LEU A 102 -4.58 -26.12 13.95
CA LEU A 102 -3.22 -26.28 14.49
C LEU A 102 -2.89 -25.30 15.63
N PHE A 103 -3.54 -24.14 15.68
CA PHE A 103 -3.21 -23.05 16.60
C PHE A 103 -4.24 -22.87 17.73
N GLN A 104 -5.28 -23.71 17.81
CA GLN A 104 -6.34 -23.58 18.81
C GLN A 104 -5.88 -23.92 20.23
N ASP A 105 -4.98 -24.90 20.37
CA ASP A 105 -4.46 -25.37 21.67
C ASP A 105 -3.04 -24.86 21.99
N CYS A 106 -2.56 -23.88 21.22
CA CYS A 106 -1.23 -23.31 21.40
C CYS A 106 -1.22 -22.20 22.47
N ASP A 107 -0.11 -22.10 23.21
CA ASP A 107 0.10 -21.03 24.17
C ASP A 107 0.04 -19.66 23.50
N ARG A 108 -0.57 -18.69 24.18
CA ARG A 108 -0.67 -17.30 23.70
C ARG A 108 0.70 -16.69 23.46
N ALA A 109 1.72 -17.06 24.24
CA ALA A 109 3.09 -16.62 24.03
C ALA A 109 3.63 -17.04 22.65
N LEU A 110 3.39 -18.28 22.24
CA LEU A 110 3.77 -18.79 20.91
C LEU A 110 3.03 -18.05 19.79
N LEU A 111 1.74 -17.78 19.98
CA LEU A 111 0.94 -17.01 19.02
C LEU A 111 1.48 -15.59 18.85
N ARG A 112 1.95 -14.93 19.94
CA ARG A 112 2.57 -13.61 19.86
C ARG A 112 3.80 -13.63 18.94
N ASP A 113 4.69 -14.60 19.16
CA ASP A 113 5.93 -14.72 18.39
C ASP A 113 5.70 -15.12 16.93
N LEU A 114 4.69 -15.95 16.67
CA LEU A 114 4.30 -16.36 15.32
C LEU A 114 3.75 -15.16 14.53
N VAL A 115 2.84 -14.41 15.14
CA VAL A 115 2.18 -13.25 14.51
C VAL A 115 3.18 -12.20 14.07
N LEU A 116 4.20 -11.92 14.89
CA LEU A 116 5.26 -10.97 14.55
C LEU A 116 6.08 -11.41 13.33
N LYS A 117 6.10 -12.70 13.01
CA LYS A 117 6.83 -13.26 11.86
C LYS A 117 5.96 -13.46 10.62
N LEU A 118 4.64 -13.34 10.75
CA LEU A 118 3.72 -13.49 9.62
C LEU A 118 3.85 -12.32 8.65
N ARG A 119 4.05 -12.63 7.37
CA ARG A 119 4.09 -11.65 6.30
C ARG A 119 2.97 -11.97 5.30
N PRO A 120 1.94 -11.13 5.18
CA PRO A 120 0.92 -11.32 4.16
C PRO A 120 1.54 -11.10 2.77
N VAL A 121 1.23 -12.00 1.84
CA VAL A 121 1.69 -11.97 0.44
C VAL A 121 0.46 -11.98 -0.46
N ILE A 122 0.48 -11.17 -1.51
CA ILE A 122 -0.59 -11.08 -2.52
C ILE A 122 -0.11 -11.78 -3.79
N PHE A 123 -0.95 -12.64 -4.34
CA PHE A 123 -0.71 -13.38 -5.58
C PHE A 123 -1.76 -12.98 -6.62
N LEU A 124 -1.37 -13.01 -7.90
CA LEU A 124 -2.30 -12.80 -9.01
C LEU A 124 -3.11 -14.08 -9.30
N PRO A 125 -4.33 -13.95 -9.85
CA PRO A 125 -5.05 -15.09 -10.40
C PRO A 125 -4.19 -15.85 -11.43
N GLY A 126 -3.97 -17.15 -11.21
CA GLY A 126 -3.16 -18.00 -12.09
C GLY A 126 -1.68 -18.12 -11.69
N ASP A 127 -1.22 -17.44 -10.63
CA ASP A 127 0.13 -17.63 -10.10
C ASP A 127 0.28 -19.02 -9.43
N MET A 128 1.32 -19.75 -9.81
CA MET A 128 1.69 -21.01 -9.14
C MET A 128 2.47 -20.70 -7.86
N ILE A 129 1.85 -20.97 -6.70
CA ILE A 129 2.42 -20.67 -5.37
C ILE A 129 3.52 -21.67 -4.99
N CYS A 130 3.28 -22.96 -5.22
CA CYS A 130 4.22 -24.03 -4.90
C CYS A 130 4.41 -24.92 -6.13
N LYS A 131 5.67 -25.18 -6.49
CA LYS A 131 6.04 -26.20 -7.48
C LYS A 131 6.61 -27.40 -6.74
N LYS A 132 6.10 -28.60 -7.03
CA LYS A 132 6.70 -29.83 -6.54
C LYS A 132 8.07 -30.00 -7.19
N VAL A 133 9.12 -29.98 -6.38
CA VAL A 133 10.46 -30.42 -6.81
C VAL A 133 10.40 -31.94 -6.89
N SER A 134 10.60 -32.47 -8.09
CA SER A 134 10.62 -33.90 -8.35
C SER A 134 12.04 -34.44 -8.36
#